data_AF-A0A829YIL4-F1
#
_entry.id   AF-A0A829YIL4-F1
#
_cell.length_a   1.000
_cell.length_b   1.000
_cell.length_c   1.000
_cell.angle_alpha   90.00
_cell.angle_beta   90.00
_cell.angle_gamma   90.00
#
_symmetry.space_group_name_H-M   'P 1'
#
loop_
_entity.id
_entity.type
_entity.pdbx_description
1 polymer ?
#
loop_
_entity_poly.entity_id
_entity_poly.type
_entity_poly.pdbx_seq_one_letter_code
_entity_poly.pdbx_strand_id
1 'polypeptide(L)'
;MFEILPNPSLETVLIAGRAVLLIGAFWVFALAFTRWRRADERDSQALRDQLERAFTEMRSLHETVTVMSARIEAMSERAETDSRRPQMPAVVATAQARGYDLALRMAKNGSAVEDLVANCGITRHEAELLTRLHAAKSQPDVAAWQARQQAAQQQQVAQAPQQQQPQSTGRKRGSLLSVVS
;
A
#
# COMPACT_ATOMS: atom_id res chain seq x y z
N MET A 1 33.95 93.53 26.09
CA MET A 1 34.51 92.89 24.90
C MET A 1 34.78 91.44 25.30
N PHE A 2 33.78 90.58 25.15
CA PHE A 2 33.90 89.16 25.52
C PHE A 2 34.49 88.43 24.31
N GLU A 3 35.78 88.11 24.41
CA GLU A 3 36.45 87.22 23.48
C GLU A 3 35.81 85.84 23.61
N ILE A 4 35.05 85.47 22.58
CA ILE A 4 34.61 84.10 22.35
C ILE A 4 35.88 83.30 22.07
N LEU A 5 36.43 82.64 23.10
CA LEU A 5 37.42 81.61 22.87
C LEU A 5 36.78 80.58 21.91
N PRO A 6 37.38 80.30 20.74
CA PRO A 6 36.88 79.25 19.87
C PRO A 6 36.93 77.95 20.68
N ASN A 7 35.84 77.17 20.68
CA ASN A 7 35.77 75.85 21.33
C ASN A 7 36.08 74.76 20.28
N PRO A 8 37.36 74.48 19.95
CA PRO A 8 37.73 73.37 19.06
C PRO A 8 37.44 72.01 19.69
N SER A 9 37.07 71.94 20.98
CA SER A 9 36.90 70.67 21.68
C SER A 9 35.62 69.91 21.30
N LEU A 10 34.47 70.57 21.10
CA LEU A 10 33.20 69.84 20.90
C LEU A 10 33.09 69.15 19.55
N GLU A 11 33.43 69.83 18.45
CA GLU A 11 33.41 69.22 17.11
C GLU A 11 34.48 68.14 16.98
N THR A 12 35.69 68.36 17.50
CA THR A 12 36.74 67.35 17.48
C THR A 12 36.39 66.15 18.36
N VAL A 13 35.75 66.33 19.52
CA VAL A 13 35.26 65.23 20.37
C VAL A 13 34.14 64.46 19.67
N LEU A 14 33.21 65.12 18.97
CA LEU A 14 32.15 64.46 18.21
C LEU A 14 32.71 63.67 17.02
N ILE A 15 33.68 64.22 16.29
CA ILE A 15 34.35 63.55 15.17
C ILE A 15 35.16 62.36 15.68
N ALA A 16 35.94 62.53 16.76
CA ALA A 16 36.70 61.45 17.38
C ALA A 16 35.78 60.34 17.92
N GLY A 17 34.67 60.71 18.57
CA GLY A 17 33.66 59.77 19.04
C GLY A 17 33.06 58.95 17.90
N ARG A 18 32.66 59.61 16.79
CA ARG A 18 32.18 58.92 15.59
C ARG A 18 33.23 57.99 14.98
N ALA A 19 34.49 58.43 14.90
CA ALA A 19 35.57 57.62 14.36
C ALA A 19 35.77 56.34 15.19
N VAL A 20 35.78 56.46 16.52
CA VAL A 20 35.89 55.29 17.42
C VAL A 20 34.68 54.36 17.26
N LEU A 21 33.47 54.91 17.17
CA LEU A 21 32.25 54.13 16.97
C LEU A 21 32.29 53.36 15.63
N LEU A 22 32.74 54.01 14.56
CA LEU A 22 32.88 53.38 13.24
C LEU A 22 33.96 52.29 13.24
N ILE A 23 35.10 52.53 13.90
CA ILE A 23 36.16 51.52 14.03
C ILE A 23 35.64 50.31 14.82
N GLY A 24 34.93 50.56 15.93
CA GLY A 24 34.31 49.51 16.74
C GLY A 24 33.28 48.72 15.95
N ALA A 25 32.38 49.40 15.25
CA ALA A 25 31.37 48.75 14.40
C ALA A 25 32.01 47.95 13.27
N PHE A 26 33.06 48.48 12.64
CA PHE A 26 33.83 47.78 11.62
C PHE A 26 34.49 46.51 12.18
N TRP A 27 35.06 46.59 13.38
CA TRP A 27 35.67 45.44 14.05
C TRP A 27 34.66 44.36 14.39
N VAL A 28 33.52 44.75 14.96
CA VAL A 28 32.42 43.82 15.28
C VAL A 28 31.89 43.18 14.01
N PHE A 29 31.68 43.96 12.95
CA PHE A 29 31.25 43.46 11.65
C PHE A 29 32.28 42.48 11.06
N ALA A 30 33.57 42.81 11.09
CA ALA A 30 34.63 41.94 10.59
C ALA A 30 34.69 40.60 11.37
N LEU A 31 34.54 40.64 12.71
CA LEU A 31 34.49 39.43 13.54
C LEU A 31 33.24 38.60 13.29
N ALA A 32 32.07 39.25 13.21
CA ALA A 32 30.80 38.60 12.91
C ALA A 32 30.85 37.95 11.52
N PHE A 33 31.39 38.66 10.53
CA PHE A 33 31.57 38.16 9.17
C PHE A 33 32.55 36.98 9.12
N THR A 34 33.64 37.03 9.88
CA THR A 34 34.59 35.92 9.96
C THR A 34 33.98 34.70 10.67
N ARG A 35 33.18 34.90 11.72
CA ARG A 35 32.46 33.82 12.41
C ARG A 35 31.38 33.21 11.53
N TRP A 36 30.62 34.04 10.81
CA TRP A 36 29.61 33.60 9.85
C TRP A 36 30.28 32.78 8.76
N ARG A 37 31.33 33.30 8.11
CA ARG A 37 32.02 32.58 7.04
C ARG A 37 32.49 31.18 7.48
N ARG A 38 32.97 31.05 8.73
CA ARG A 38 33.34 29.74 9.30
C ARG A 38 32.15 28.83 9.61
N ALA A 39 30.98 29.38 9.91
CA ALA A 39 29.74 28.63 10.09
C ALA A 39 29.14 28.19 8.73
N ASP A 40 29.19 29.08 7.74
CA ASP A 40 28.71 28.86 6.38
C ASP A 40 29.45 27.71 5.68
N GLU A 41 30.76 27.61 5.92
CA GLU A 41 31.58 26.48 5.46
C GLU A 41 31.12 25.13 6.06
N ARG A 42 30.66 25.12 7.32
CA ARG A 42 30.15 23.90 7.98
C ARG A 42 28.77 23.51 7.50
N ASP A 43 27.89 24.49 7.30
CA ASP A 43 26.54 24.24 6.76
C ASP A 43 26.62 23.74 5.32
N SER A 44 27.50 24.33 4.51
CA SER A 44 27.77 23.87 3.14
C SER A 44 28.30 22.43 3.10
N GLN A 45 29.16 22.04 4.06
CA GLN A 45 29.65 20.67 4.18
C GLN A 45 28.52 19.71 4.59
N ALA A 46 27.71 20.09 5.58
CA ALA A 46 26.58 19.28 6.03
C ALA A 46 25.53 19.06 4.92
N LEU A 47 25.26 20.08 4.11
CA LEU A 47 24.37 19.98 2.93
C LEU A 47 24.92 19.01 1.88
N ARG A 48 26.23 19.06 1.62
CA ARG A 48 26.89 18.12 0.68
C ARG A 48 26.83 16.69 1.19
N ASP A 49 27.09 16.47 2.47
CA ASP A 49 27.01 15.15 3.09
C ASP A 49 25.57 14.59 3.06
N GLN A 50 24.57 15.45 3.26
CA GLN A 50 23.15 15.06 3.14
C GLN A 50 22.77 14.69 1.70
N LEU A 51 23.24 15.46 0.71
CA LEU A 51 23.02 15.15 -0.70
C LEU A 51 23.68 13.82 -1.10
N GLU A 52 24.91 13.57 -0.67
CA GLU A 52 25.63 12.33 -0.97
C GLU A 52 24.93 11.10 -0.36
N ARG A 53 24.42 11.23 0.88
CA ARG A 53 23.61 10.19 1.52
C ARG A 53 22.32 9.94 0.74
N ALA A 54 21.61 10.99 0.35
CA ALA A 54 20.39 10.87 -0.44
C ALA A 54 20.65 10.19 -1.79
N PHE A 55 21.75 10.52 -2.48
CA PHE A 55 22.13 9.84 -3.73
C PHE A 55 22.49 8.37 -3.52
N THR A 56 23.19 8.05 -2.43
CA THR A 56 23.54 6.67 -2.08
C THR A 56 22.28 5.85 -1.80
N GLU A 57 21.33 6.42 -1.05
CA GLU A 57 20.03 5.80 -0.79
C GLU A 57 19.23 5.61 -2.08
N MET A 58 19.14 6.63 -2.95
CA MET A 58 18.50 6.50 -4.26
C MET A 58 19.15 5.42 -5.12
N ARG A 59 20.48 5.28 -5.10
CA ARG A 59 21.19 4.25 -5.84
C ARG A 59 20.89 2.85 -5.29
N SER A 60 20.82 2.69 -3.97
CA SER A 60 20.44 1.43 -3.32
C SER A 60 18.97 1.05 -3.59
N LEU A 61 18.07 2.04 -3.61
CA LEU A 61 16.68 1.87 -4.01
C LEU A 61 16.59 1.48 -5.47
N HIS A 62 17.38 2.11 -6.35
CA HIS A 62 17.40 1.76 -7.77
C HIS A 62 17.88 0.33 -7.98
N GLU A 63 18.93 -0.12 -7.29
CA GLU A 63 19.39 -1.52 -7.33
C GLU A 63 18.33 -2.49 -6.80
N THR A 64 17.64 -2.11 -5.71
CA THR A 64 16.54 -2.92 -5.18
C THR A 64 15.38 -3.01 -6.17
N VAL A 65 15.04 -1.89 -6.82
CA VAL A 65 13.98 -1.82 -7.82
C VAL A 65 14.34 -2.60 -9.07
N THR A 66 15.59 -2.57 -9.55
CA THR A 66 16.01 -3.37 -10.71
C THR A 66 15.98 -4.86 -10.38
N VAL A 67 16.43 -5.27 -9.19
CA VAL A 67 16.33 -6.66 -8.73
C VAL A 67 14.88 -7.10 -8.57
N MET A 68 14.01 -6.26 -8.00
CA MET A 68 12.59 -6.56 -7.88
C MET A 68 11.91 -6.62 -9.25
N SER A 69 12.24 -5.70 -10.17
CA SER A 69 11.73 -5.73 -11.55
C SER A 69 12.16 -7.01 -12.26
N ALA A 70 13.42 -7.43 -12.12
CA ALA A 70 13.89 -8.68 -12.69
C ALA A 70 13.21 -9.92 -12.06
N ARG A 71 12.93 -9.89 -10.76
CA ARG A 71 12.13 -10.93 -10.08
C ARG A 71 10.68 -10.93 -10.54
N ILE A 72 10.08 -9.77 -10.75
CA ILE A 72 8.71 -9.63 -11.28
C ILE A 72 8.68 -10.17 -12.70
N GLU A 73 9.65 -9.84 -13.54
CA GLU A 73 9.75 -10.37 -14.91
C GLU A 73 9.93 -11.90 -14.92
N ALA A 74 10.77 -12.43 -14.05
CA ALA A 74 10.91 -13.89 -13.92
C ALA A 74 9.62 -14.56 -13.37
N MET A 75 8.82 -13.85 -12.56
CA MET A 75 7.52 -14.32 -12.09
C MET A 75 6.44 -14.19 -13.17
N SER A 76 6.44 -13.12 -13.98
CA SER A 76 5.52 -12.96 -15.11
C SER A 76 5.81 -14.00 -16.18
N GLU A 77 7.05 -14.24 -16.54
CA GLU A 77 7.44 -15.27 -17.51
C GLU A 77 7.02 -16.68 -17.05
N ARG A 78 7.18 -16.98 -15.75
CA ARG A 78 6.64 -18.21 -15.13
C ARG A 78 5.13 -18.24 -15.13
N ALA A 79 4.47 -17.13 -14.86
CA ALA A 79 3.02 -17.03 -14.89
C ALA A 79 2.48 -17.16 -16.33
N GLU A 80 3.18 -16.66 -17.35
CA GLU A 80 2.82 -16.78 -18.76
C GLU A 80 3.04 -18.21 -19.27
N THR A 81 4.13 -18.86 -18.89
CA THR A 81 4.35 -20.29 -19.17
C THR A 81 3.34 -21.17 -18.44
N ASP A 82 2.91 -20.81 -17.23
CA ASP A 82 1.81 -21.45 -16.50
C ASP A 82 0.43 -21.10 -17.09
N SER A 83 0.26 -19.92 -17.69
CA SER A 83 -0.96 -19.49 -18.41
C SER A 83 -1.13 -20.14 -19.78
N ARG A 84 -0.04 -20.68 -20.35
CA ARG A 84 -0.08 -21.54 -21.55
C ARG A 84 -0.49 -22.98 -21.22
N ARG A 85 -0.53 -23.34 -19.93
CA ARG A 85 -1.41 -24.38 -19.38
C ARG A 85 -2.76 -23.72 -19.03
N PRO A 86 -3.89 -24.44 -19.09
CA PRO A 86 -5.19 -23.81 -18.83
C PRO A 86 -5.30 -23.29 -17.39
N GLN A 87 -5.08 -21.98 -17.26
CA GLN A 87 -5.65 -20.99 -16.33
C GLN A 87 -5.79 -21.34 -14.83
N MET A 88 -4.93 -20.75 -13.99
CA MET A 88 -5.32 -20.33 -12.63
C MET A 88 -4.67 -18.96 -12.29
N PRO A 89 -5.45 -17.91 -11.97
CA PRO A 89 -4.92 -16.55 -11.88
C PRO A 89 -4.44 -16.18 -10.47
N ALA A 90 -3.41 -15.32 -10.44
CA ALA A 90 -2.92 -14.49 -9.33
C ALA A 90 -2.36 -15.26 -8.10
N VAL A 91 -1.21 -14.85 -7.55
CA VAL A 91 -0.62 -15.47 -6.33
C VAL A 91 -0.41 -14.46 -5.20
N VAL A 92 -0.18 -13.18 -5.50
CA VAL A 92 0.00 -12.16 -4.44
C VAL A 92 -1.34 -11.54 -4.01
N ALA A 93 -2.21 -11.20 -4.97
CA ALA A 93 -3.60 -10.84 -4.67
C ALA A 93 -4.45 -12.04 -4.24
N THR A 94 -4.07 -13.29 -4.57
CA THR A 94 -4.84 -14.47 -4.14
C THR A 94 -4.43 -15.01 -2.80
N ALA A 95 -3.24 -14.74 -2.25
CA ALA A 95 -2.98 -15.16 -0.87
C ALA A 95 -3.92 -14.41 0.09
N GLN A 96 -4.04 -13.10 -0.08
CA GLN A 96 -4.98 -12.27 0.69
C GLN A 96 -6.44 -12.54 0.29
N ALA A 97 -6.76 -12.68 -1.00
CA ALA A 97 -8.14 -13.01 -1.41
C ALA A 97 -8.56 -14.44 -0.99
N ARG A 98 -7.68 -15.44 -1.03
CA ARG A 98 -7.96 -16.80 -0.55
C ARG A 98 -8.10 -16.83 0.98
N GLY A 99 -7.27 -16.07 1.70
CA GLY A 99 -7.40 -15.88 3.15
C GLY A 99 -8.76 -15.25 3.50
N TYR A 100 -9.18 -14.24 2.74
CA TYR A 100 -10.48 -13.60 2.90
C TYR A 100 -11.66 -14.54 2.56
N ASP A 101 -11.57 -15.33 1.49
CA ASP A 101 -12.58 -16.32 1.11
C ASP A 101 -12.72 -17.44 2.16
N LEU A 102 -11.61 -17.88 2.75
CA LEU A 102 -11.59 -18.83 3.85
C LEU A 102 -12.22 -18.20 5.11
N ALA A 103 -11.85 -16.97 5.46
CA ALA A 103 -12.42 -16.22 6.57
C ALA A 103 -13.92 -16.03 6.42
N LEU A 104 -14.41 -15.78 5.20
CA LEU A 104 -15.83 -15.65 4.89
C LEU A 104 -16.60 -16.95 5.17
N ARG A 105 -16.03 -18.12 4.84
CA ARG A 105 -16.64 -19.42 5.14
C ARG A 105 -16.64 -19.70 6.65
N MET A 106 -15.54 -19.40 7.34
CA MET A 106 -15.44 -19.57 8.78
C MET A 106 -16.39 -18.63 9.54
N ALA A 107 -16.53 -17.38 9.10
CA ALA A 107 -17.48 -16.42 9.64
C ALA A 107 -18.93 -16.88 9.46
N LYS A 108 -19.28 -17.41 8.28
CA LYS A 108 -20.62 -17.96 8.01
C LYS A 108 -20.96 -19.14 8.90
N ASN A 109 -19.96 -19.94 9.28
CA ASN A 109 -20.07 -21.07 10.19
C ASN A 109 -20.02 -20.67 11.68
N GLY A 110 -19.88 -19.38 12.00
CA GLY A 110 -19.91 -18.86 13.37
C GLY A 110 -18.59 -18.94 14.14
N SER A 111 -17.44 -19.03 13.45
CA SER A 111 -16.12 -19.06 14.08
C SER A 111 -15.77 -17.72 14.77
N ALA A 112 -15.03 -17.78 15.88
CA ALA A 112 -14.65 -16.62 16.67
C ALA A 112 -13.63 -15.72 15.94
N VAL A 113 -13.61 -14.43 16.29
CA VAL A 113 -12.77 -13.40 15.66
C VAL A 113 -11.28 -13.78 15.74
N GLU A 114 -10.87 -14.32 16.89
CA GLU A 114 -9.50 -14.74 17.17
C GLU A 114 -9.05 -15.89 16.25
N ASP A 115 -9.94 -16.84 15.96
CA ASP A 115 -9.66 -17.97 15.06
C ASP A 115 -9.55 -17.52 13.61
N LEU A 116 -10.32 -16.50 13.21
CA LEU A 116 -10.25 -15.91 11.88
C LEU A 116 -8.91 -15.20 11.63
N VAL A 117 -8.43 -14.43 12.61
CA VAL A 117 -7.14 -13.75 12.53
C VAL A 117 -5.99 -14.76 12.48
N ALA A 118 -6.04 -15.78 13.34
CA ALA A 118 -5.00 -16.81 13.42
C ALA A 118 -4.92 -17.69 12.17
N ASN A 119 -6.07 -18.11 11.62
CA ASN A 119 -6.09 -19.10 10.54
C ASN A 119 -6.15 -18.50 9.13
N CYS A 120 -6.65 -17.27 8.99
CA CYS A 120 -6.90 -16.67 7.67
C CYS A 120 -5.96 -15.48 7.35
N GLY A 121 -5.15 -15.04 8.32
CA GLY A 121 -4.19 -13.95 8.12
C GLY A 121 -4.84 -12.58 7.84
N ILE A 122 -6.10 -12.40 8.24
CA ILE A 122 -6.84 -11.14 8.10
C ILE A 122 -6.65 -10.26 9.34
N THR A 123 -6.86 -8.96 9.20
CA THR A 123 -6.73 -8.04 10.34
C THR A 123 -7.87 -8.25 11.34
N ARG A 124 -7.62 -7.93 12.62
CA ARG A 124 -8.64 -8.03 13.67
C ARG A 124 -9.89 -7.23 13.35
N HIS A 125 -9.71 -6.05 12.76
CA HIS A 125 -10.83 -5.19 12.37
C HIS A 125 -11.69 -5.81 11.25
N GLU A 126 -11.07 -6.48 10.27
CA GLU A 126 -11.79 -7.21 9.21
C GLU A 126 -12.53 -8.42 9.75
N ALA A 127 -11.95 -9.16 10.70
CA ALA A 127 -12.60 -10.31 11.33
C ALA A 127 -13.85 -9.90 12.15
N GLU A 128 -13.79 -8.78 12.88
CA GLU A 128 -14.94 -8.22 13.61
C GLU A 128 -16.08 -7.80 12.67
N LEU A 129 -15.74 -7.24 11.50
CA LEU A 129 -16.74 -6.86 10.49
C LEU A 129 -17.41 -8.09 9.87
N LEU A 130 -16.62 -9.11 9.49
CA LEU A 130 -17.13 -10.34 8.89
C LEU A 130 -18.07 -11.11 9.84
N THR A 131 -17.69 -11.21 11.10
CA THR A 131 -18.52 -11.87 12.12
C THR A 131 -19.83 -11.13 12.35
N ARG A 132 -19.83 -9.79 12.45
CA ARG A 132 -21.06 -9.00 12.61
C ARG A 132 -21.99 -9.09 11.39
N LEU A 133 -21.43 -9.05 10.17
CA LEU A 133 -22.21 -9.09 8.94
C LEU A 133 -22.84 -10.47 8.70
N HIS A 134 -22.13 -11.55 9.04
CA HIS A 134 -22.59 -12.92 8.75
C HIS A 134 -23.32 -13.59 9.91
N ALA A 135 -23.09 -13.19 11.17
CA ALA A 135 -23.89 -13.65 12.31
C ALA A 135 -25.38 -13.31 12.17
N ALA A 136 -25.71 -12.17 11.53
CA ALA A 136 -27.09 -11.77 11.29
C ALA A 136 -27.79 -12.57 10.16
N LYS A 137 -27.03 -13.15 9.23
CA LYS A 137 -27.59 -13.80 8.03
C LYS A 137 -27.78 -15.31 8.15
N SER A 138 -26.97 -16.00 8.97
CA SER A 138 -26.96 -17.47 9.01
C SER A 138 -28.13 -18.10 9.79
N GLN A 139 -28.82 -17.36 10.67
CA GLN A 139 -29.77 -17.97 11.60
C GLN A 139 -31.25 -18.04 11.14
N PRO A 140 -31.80 -17.08 10.36
CA PRO A 140 -33.22 -17.16 9.95
C PRO A 140 -33.50 -17.94 8.66
N ASP A 141 -32.53 -18.08 7.75
CA ASP A 141 -32.80 -18.59 6.38
C ASP A 141 -32.79 -20.13 6.29
N VAL A 142 -31.92 -20.79 7.05
CA VAL A 142 -31.77 -22.27 7.00
C VAL A 142 -32.93 -22.97 7.70
N ALA A 143 -33.43 -22.41 8.81
CA ALA A 143 -34.59 -22.94 9.53
C ALA A 143 -35.89 -22.82 8.71
N ALA A 144 -36.06 -21.70 8.00
CA ALA A 144 -37.23 -21.45 7.15
C ALA A 144 -37.26 -22.38 5.92
N TRP A 145 -36.09 -22.72 5.36
CA TRP A 145 -36.00 -23.61 4.20
C TRP A 145 -36.20 -25.09 4.59
N GLN A 146 -35.66 -25.51 5.73
CA GLN A 146 -35.86 -26.88 6.25
C GLN A 146 -37.32 -27.16 6.59
N ALA A 147 -38.03 -26.21 7.22
CA ALA A 147 -39.47 -26.36 7.49
C ALA A 147 -40.29 -26.52 6.20
N ARG A 148 -39.91 -25.81 5.13
CA ARG A 148 -40.60 -25.85 3.83
C ARG A 148 -40.34 -27.16 3.08
N GLN A 149 -39.15 -27.74 3.23
CA GLN A 149 -38.83 -29.04 2.63
C GLN A 149 -39.53 -30.22 3.32
N GLN A 150 -39.65 -30.19 4.65
CA GLN A 150 -40.37 -31.24 5.38
C GLN A 150 -41.84 -31.30 4.98
N ALA A 151 -42.47 -30.15 4.73
CA ALA A 151 -43.83 -30.09 4.20
C ALA A 151 -43.95 -30.68 2.78
N ALA A 152 -42.97 -30.40 1.90
CA ALA A 152 -42.98 -30.92 0.53
C ALA A 152 -42.73 -32.44 0.45
N GLN A 153 -41.92 -32.99 1.36
CA GLN A 153 -41.58 -34.40 1.37
C GLN A 153 -42.75 -35.28 1.84
N GLN A 154 -43.58 -34.80 2.77
CA GLN A 154 -44.83 -35.49 3.13
C GLN A 154 -45.83 -35.58 1.97
N GLN A 155 -45.84 -34.61 1.06
CA GLN A 155 -46.73 -34.63 -0.10
C GLN A 155 -46.27 -35.59 -1.22
N GLN A 156 -44.97 -35.87 -1.33
CA GLN A 156 -44.45 -36.77 -2.38
C GLN A 156 -44.66 -38.26 -2.08
N VAL A 157 -44.72 -38.68 -0.81
CA VAL A 157 -44.96 -40.10 -0.46
C VAL A 157 -46.38 -40.55 -0.85
N ALA A 158 -47.31 -39.62 -1.08
CA ALA A 158 -48.67 -39.92 -1.48
C ALA A 158 -48.87 -40.10 -3.00
N GLN A 159 -47.89 -39.79 -3.86
CA GLN A 159 -48.05 -39.79 -5.31
C GLN A 159 -46.88 -40.48 -6.04
N ALA A 160 -46.95 -41.80 -6.22
CA ALA A 160 -46.08 -42.53 -7.15
C ALA A 160 -46.87 -43.54 -7.99
N PRO A 161 -46.82 -43.44 -9.33
CA PRO A 161 -46.90 -44.60 -10.22
C PRO A 161 -45.63 -44.77 -11.09
N GLN A 162 -45.26 -46.03 -11.32
CA GLN A 162 -44.12 -46.53 -12.13
C GLN A 162 -44.32 -46.36 -13.65
N GLN A 163 -43.21 -46.25 -14.43
CA GLN A 163 -42.95 -46.73 -15.82
C GLN A 163 -41.99 -45.78 -16.57
N GLN A 164 -41.15 -46.12 -17.56
CA GLN A 164 -40.42 -47.30 -18.06
C GLN A 164 -39.53 -46.73 -19.21
N GLN A 165 -38.24 -47.09 -19.33
CA GLN A 165 -37.33 -46.63 -20.41
C GLN A 165 -37.45 -47.49 -21.70
N PRO A 166 -37.09 -46.94 -22.88
CA PRO A 166 -36.23 -47.72 -23.78
C PRO A 166 -35.18 -46.94 -24.61
N GLN A 167 -33.95 -47.46 -24.55
CA GLN A 167 -33.00 -47.90 -25.60
C GLN A 167 -32.69 -47.12 -26.92
N SER A 168 -31.39 -47.23 -27.25
CA SER A 168 -30.58 -46.73 -28.36
C SER A 168 -30.72 -47.49 -29.70
N THR A 169 -30.60 -46.78 -30.83
CA THR A 169 -30.01 -47.31 -32.08
C THR A 169 -29.38 -46.20 -32.93
N GLY A 170 -28.18 -46.44 -33.48
CA GLY A 170 -27.32 -45.44 -34.12
C GLY A 170 -27.58 -45.12 -35.59
N ARG A 171 -26.76 -44.18 -36.14
CA ARG A 171 -26.66 -43.96 -37.60
C ARG A 171 -25.31 -43.36 -38.03
N LYS A 172 -24.55 -44.23 -38.69
CA LYS A 172 -23.61 -44.09 -39.83
C LYS A 172 -22.86 -42.77 -40.10
N ARG A 173 -21.54 -43.01 -40.26
CA ARG A 173 -20.51 -42.25 -40.99
C ARG A 173 -20.94 -41.70 -42.36
N GLY A 174 -20.39 -40.53 -42.65
CA GLY A 174 -20.15 -39.94 -43.97
C GLY A 174 -20.00 -38.42 -43.79
N SER A 175 -19.30 -37.64 -44.58
CA SER A 175 -18.36 -37.83 -45.69
C SER A 175 -18.11 -36.40 -46.19
N LEU A 176 -16.86 -36.09 -46.57
CA LEU A 176 -16.41 -34.90 -47.33
C LEU A 176 -16.33 -33.57 -46.54
N LEU A 177 -15.18 -32.92 -46.38
CA LEU A 177 -14.35 -32.22 -47.40
C LEU A 177 -15.12 -31.15 -48.20
N SER A 178 -14.94 -29.89 -47.82
CA SER A 178 -14.93 -28.69 -48.70
C SER A 178 -14.44 -27.50 -47.85
N VAL A 179 -13.19 -27.06 -47.96
CA VAL A 179 -12.63 -26.10 -48.95
C VAL A 179 -13.16 -24.67 -48.77
N VAL A 180 -12.24 -23.81 -48.29
CA VAL A 180 -11.95 -22.42 -48.71
C VAL A 180 -13.12 -21.53 -49.11
N SER A 181 -13.41 -20.54 -48.26
CA SER A 181 -13.22 -19.10 -48.53
C SER A 181 -13.22 -18.32 -47.22
#